data_AF-A0A5B0MWU6-F1
#
_entry.id   AF-A0A5B0MWU6-F1
#
_cell.length_a   1.000
_cell.length_b   1.000
_cell.length_c   1.000
_cell.angle_alpha   90.00
_cell.angle_beta   90.00
_cell.angle_gamma   90.00
#
_symmetry.space_group_name_H-M   'P 1'
#
loop_
_entity.id
_entity.type
_entity.pdbx_description
1 polymer ?
#
loop_
_entity_poly.entity_id
_entity_poly.type
_entity_poly.pdbx_seq_one_letter_code
_entity_poly.pdbx_strand_id
1 'polypeptide(L)'
;MPANTPRDSPSVLWEETQLQTAPCEEFRSVLFKSPWVAAVALDYVLFLEYGKTPRLSRRNGLSPMKWEKIVPADRLLPFEANLVSFTWTQFQTNALIHVADNCQNLRDFLLKNHDDGKLVWLAHILNHPNYGVAVKINGPMDFVNFSNAAYDAFPATVGFKITMDNSTVLAYEVALRAQVRDVSATEYMSQYLSCTK
;
A
#
# COMPACT_ATOMS: atom_id res chain seq x y z
N MET A 1 -8.35 -50.37 67.50
CA MET A 1 -7.82 -49.04 67.15
C MET A 1 -6.93 -49.19 65.93
N PRO A 2 -7.28 -48.60 64.77
CA PRO A 2 -6.47 -48.70 63.55
C PRO A 2 -5.61 -47.44 63.34
N ALA A 3 -4.43 -47.58 62.75
CA ALA A 3 -3.77 -46.48 62.06
C ALA A 3 -2.84 -47.02 60.96
N ASN A 4 -2.95 -46.39 59.81
CA ASN A 4 -2.55 -46.82 58.48
C ASN A 4 -1.06 -46.65 58.15
N THR A 5 -0.57 -47.51 57.26
CA THR A 5 0.64 -47.40 56.42
C THR A 5 0.79 -46.06 55.68
N PRO A 6 2.03 -45.67 55.34
CA PRO A 6 2.49 -45.74 53.93
C PRO A 6 3.95 -46.28 53.84
N ARG A 7 4.25 -47.34 53.07
CA ARG A 7 4.55 -47.40 51.61
C ARG A 7 5.59 -46.35 51.15
N ASP A 8 6.85 -46.77 51.06
CA ASP A 8 7.80 -46.28 50.05
C ASP A 8 8.78 -47.41 49.69
N SER A 9 8.80 -47.77 48.42
CA SER A 9 9.83 -48.62 47.82
C SER A 9 10.18 -48.03 46.46
N PRO A 10 11.46 -48.04 46.07
CA PRO A 10 11.97 -47.29 44.93
C PRO A 10 11.84 -48.08 43.63
N SER A 11 11.55 -47.40 42.53
CA SER A 11 11.73 -47.90 41.16
C SER A 11 12.15 -46.70 40.30
N VAL A 12 13.45 -46.52 40.07
CA VAL A 12 14.23 -47.06 38.94
C VAL A 12 13.69 -46.57 37.58
N LEU A 13 14.40 -45.55 37.09
CA LEU A 13 14.96 -45.44 35.74
C LEU A 13 14.05 -45.89 34.59
N TRP A 14 13.37 -44.94 33.95
CA TRP A 14 12.77 -45.16 32.64
C TRP A 14 13.84 -44.98 31.56
N GLU A 15 14.37 -46.10 31.05
CA GLU A 15 15.12 -46.17 29.81
C GLU A 15 14.13 -46.23 28.64
N GLU A 16 13.81 -45.10 28.02
CA GLU A 16 13.18 -45.12 26.68
C GLU A 16 14.25 -45.42 25.63
N THR A 17 14.42 -46.73 25.42
CA THR A 17 14.66 -47.42 24.13
C THR A 17 14.93 -46.50 22.93
N GLN A 18 16.22 -46.38 22.57
CA GLN A 18 16.60 -46.04 21.21
C GLN A 18 16.44 -47.27 20.31
N LEU A 19 15.70 -47.14 19.20
CA LEU A 19 16.18 -47.54 17.87
C LEU A 19 15.15 -47.23 16.76
N GLN A 20 15.71 -46.81 15.62
CA GLN A 20 15.12 -46.66 14.28
C GLN A 20 14.36 -45.34 14.08
N THR A 21 14.60 -44.53 13.05
CA THR A 21 15.09 -44.79 11.69
C THR A 21 15.62 -43.47 11.10
N ALA A 22 16.41 -43.54 10.03
CA ALA A 22 17.07 -42.45 9.30
C ALA A 22 16.35 -41.08 9.26
N PRO A 23 17.09 -39.95 9.20
CA PRO A 23 16.48 -38.67 8.89
C PRO A 23 15.86 -38.76 7.49
N CYS A 24 14.55 -38.96 7.44
CA CYS A 24 13.77 -38.65 6.27
C CYS A 24 13.72 -37.12 6.21
N GLU A 25 14.76 -36.53 5.62
CA GLU A 25 14.66 -35.24 4.99
C GLU A 25 13.43 -35.28 4.07
N GLU A 26 12.42 -34.45 4.37
CA GLU A 26 11.53 -33.80 3.38
C GLU A 26 10.21 -33.24 3.96
N PHE A 27 9.88 -33.39 5.26
CA PHE A 27 8.54 -32.95 5.75
C PHE A 27 8.50 -32.03 6.98
N ARG A 28 9.47 -31.10 7.15
CA ARG A 28 9.40 -30.06 8.22
C ARG A 28 9.94 -28.68 7.86
N SER A 29 9.70 -28.18 6.65
CA SER A 29 9.97 -26.77 6.34
C SER A 29 8.78 -26.04 5.73
N VAL A 30 7.57 -26.31 6.21
CA VAL A 30 6.56 -25.24 6.29
C VAL A 30 6.97 -24.35 7.47
N LEU A 31 8.07 -23.63 7.29
CA LEU A 31 8.55 -22.64 8.24
C LEU A 31 7.47 -21.56 8.30
N PHE A 32 6.67 -21.58 9.36
CA PHE A 32 5.97 -20.39 9.82
C PHE A 32 7.06 -19.34 10.07
N LYS A 33 7.29 -18.48 9.08
CA LYS A 33 8.12 -17.29 9.20
C LYS A 33 7.71 -16.58 10.49
N SER A 34 8.62 -16.43 11.46
CA SER A 34 8.28 -15.78 12.73
C SER A 34 7.72 -14.40 12.42
N PRO A 35 6.47 -14.10 12.82
CA PRO A 35 5.86 -12.82 12.55
C PRO A 35 6.68 -11.74 13.24
N TRP A 36 7.30 -10.84 12.47
CA TRP A 36 7.95 -9.67 13.03
C TRP A 36 7.20 -8.41 12.56
N VAL A 37 7.11 -7.43 13.45
CA VAL A 37 6.50 -6.12 13.18
C VAL A 37 7.57 -5.15 12.70
N ALA A 38 7.45 -4.67 11.45
CA ALA A 38 8.38 -3.72 10.86
C ALA A 38 7.80 -2.30 10.92
N ALA A 39 8.67 -1.33 11.16
CA ALA A 39 8.38 0.08 10.95
C ALA A 39 8.30 0.36 9.42
N VAL A 40 7.10 0.51 8.89
CA VAL A 40 6.86 0.83 7.48
C VAL A 40 6.75 2.34 7.29
N ALA A 41 7.57 2.92 6.44
CA ALA A 41 7.46 4.32 6.09
C ALA A 41 6.30 4.55 5.12
N LEU A 42 5.34 5.39 5.48
CA LEU A 42 4.23 5.79 4.61
C LEU A 42 4.41 7.23 4.14
N ASP A 43 4.07 7.49 2.88
CA ASP A 43 4.06 8.82 2.26
C ASP A 43 2.87 8.92 1.28
N TYR A 44 2.47 10.15 0.93
CA TYR A 44 1.47 10.36 -0.10
C TYR A 44 1.71 11.59 -0.98
N VAL A 45 1.25 11.51 -2.23
CA VAL A 45 1.13 12.63 -3.15
C VAL A 45 -0.24 12.55 -3.82
N LEU A 46 -1.15 13.44 -3.42
CA LEU A 46 -2.53 13.47 -3.88
C LEU A 46 -2.78 14.70 -4.76
N PHE A 47 -3.78 14.60 -5.63
CA PHE A 47 -4.21 15.71 -6.49
C PHE A 47 -5.70 15.96 -6.26
N LEU A 48 -6.04 17.16 -5.81
CA LEU A 48 -7.42 17.59 -5.56
C LEU A 48 -7.93 18.51 -6.65
N GLU A 49 -9.19 18.38 -7.03
CA GLU A 49 -9.85 19.37 -7.87
C GLU A 49 -10.47 20.47 -7.01
N TYR A 50 -10.24 21.73 -7.37
CA TYR A 50 -10.91 22.86 -6.71
C TYR A 50 -12.43 22.73 -6.84
N GLY A 51 -13.14 23.00 -5.74
CA GLY A 51 -14.60 22.92 -5.66
C GLY A 51 -15.16 21.54 -5.31
N LYS A 52 -14.44 20.43 -5.57
CA LYS A 52 -14.90 19.08 -5.19
C LYS A 52 -14.54 18.72 -3.74
N THR A 53 -13.43 19.24 -3.24
CA THR A 53 -12.91 18.94 -1.89
C THR A 53 -12.42 20.21 -1.18
N PRO A 54 -13.32 21.18 -0.91
CA PRO A 54 -12.95 22.48 -0.36
C PRO A 54 -12.30 22.39 1.03
N ARG A 55 -12.62 21.34 1.80
CA ARG A 55 -12.09 21.14 3.17
C ARG A 55 -10.64 20.66 3.23
N LEU A 56 -10.08 20.21 2.11
CA LEU A 56 -8.70 19.72 2.03
C LEU A 56 -7.78 20.69 1.26
N SER A 57 -8.37 21.56 0.44
CA SER A 57 -7.67 22.63 -0.27
C SER A 57 -7.10 23.64 0.73
N ARG A 58 -5.79 23.94 0.62
CA ARG A 58 -5.15 25.02 1.39
C ARG A 58 -5.29 26.38 0.72
N ARG A 59 -5.79 26.44 -0.52
CA ARG A 59 -5.89 27.68 -1.30
C ARG A 59 -7.28 28.31 -1.23
N ASN A 60 -7.31 29.60 -0.91
CA ASN A 60 -8.51 30.43 -1.00
C ASN A 60 -8.69 30.94 -2.44
N GLY A 61 -9.53 30.26 -3.22
CA GLY A 61 -10.39 30.85 -4.26
C GLY A 61 -9.81 31.56 -5.50
N LEU A 62 -8.50 31.70 -5.72
CA LEU A 62 -7.98 32.58 -6.80
C LEU A 62 -6.91 31.96 -7.73
N SER A 63 -6.75 30.64 -7.77
CA SER A 63 -5.79 30.03 -8.70
C SER A 63 -6.40 29.70 -10.07
N PRO A 64 -5.70 30.02 -11.19
CA PRO A 64 -6.11 29.57 -12.51
C PRO A 64 -5.98 28.05 -12.71
N MET A 65 -5.26 27.36 -11.81
CA MET A 65 -5.12 25.91 -11.84
C MET A 65 -6.33 25.26 -11.16
N LYS A 66 -6.98 24.32 -11.85
CA LYS A 66 -8.11 23.53 -11.31
C LYS A 66 -7.69 22.47 -10.29
N TRP A 67 -6.40 22.23 -10.13
CA TRP A 67 -5.87 21.14 -9.31
C TRP A 67 -4.87 21.63 -8.25
N GLU A 68 -4.93 21.02 -7.06
CA GLU A 68 -4.00 21.25 -5.95
C GLU A 68 -3.26 19.95 -5.62
N LYS A 69 -1.93 20.00 -5.63
CA LYS A 69 -1.10 18.89 -5.14
C LYS A 69 -1.01 18.96 -3.63
N ILE A 70 -1.35 17.87 -2.95
CA ILE A 70 -1.22 17.72 -1.50
C ILE A 70 -0.17 16.66 -1.18
N VAL A 71 0.69 17.00 -0.22
CA VAL A 71 1.70 16.13 0.37
C VAL A 71 1.61 16.26 1.89
N PRO A 72 2.12 15.29 2.67
CA PRO A 72 2.27 15.45 4.11
C PRO A 72 3.03 16.74 4.43
N ALA A 73 2.58 17.46 5.46
CA ALA A 73 3.31 18.64 5.93
C ALA A 73 4.65 18.24 6.56
N ASP A 74 4.64 17.15 7.31
CA ASP A 74 5.79 16.56 7.98
C ASP A 74 5.90 15.07 7.65
N ARG A 75 7.05 14.47 7.96
CA ARG A 75 7.25 13.03 7.83
C ARG A 75 6.23 12.30 8.71
N LEU A 76 5.47 11.40 8.12
CA LEU A 76 4.48 10.60 8.84
C LEU A 76 5.17 9.64 9.82
N LEU A 77 4.50 9.38 10.95
CA LEU A 77 4.95 8.39 11.90
C LEU A 77 5.00 7.00 11.23
N PRO A 78 6.01 6.17 11.54
CA PRO A 78 6.08 4.82 11.00
C PRO A 78 4.81 4.03 11.28
N PHE A 79 4.38 3.26 10.29
CA PHE A 79 3.28 2.34 10.41
C PHE A 79 3.82 0.98 10.82
N GLU A 80 3.57 0.59 12.07
CA GLU A 80 4.00 -0.69 12.60
C GLU A 80 3.13 -1.82 12.04
N ALA A 81 3.71 -2.65 11.19
CA ALA A 81 2.98 -3.68 10.47
C ALA A 81 3.79 -4.95 10.31
N ASN A 82 3.14 -6.09 10.54
CA ASN A 82 3.63 -7.35 10.03
C ASN A 82 3.09 -7.57 8.60
N LEU A 83 3.91 -7.22 7.61
CA LEU A 83 3.53 -7.23 6.20
C LEU A 83 3.09 -8.62 5.71
N VAL A 84 3.72 -9.70 6.20
CA VAL A 84 3.40 -11.07 5.76
C VAL A 84 2.10 -11.61 6.37
N SER A 85 1.56 -10.93 7.39
CA SER A 85 0.28 -11.30 8.02
C SER A 85 -0.92 -10.53 7.46
N PHE A 86 -0.70 -9.49 6.66
CA PHE A 86 -1.78 -8.73 6.05
C PHE A 86 -2.21 -9.32 4.71
N THR A 87 -3.52 -9.36 4.46
CA THR A 87 -4.00 -9.34 3.08
C THR A 87 -3.79 -7.96 2.47
N TRP A 88 -3.75 -7.86 1.15
CA TRP A 88 -3.55 -6.58 0.47
C TRP A 88 -4.60 -5.53 0.88
N THR A 89 -5.88 -5.90 0.87
CA THR A 89 -6.97 -5.00 1.28
C THR A 89 -6.85 -4.56 2.74
N GLN A 90 -6.50 -5.47 3.66
CA GLN A 90 -6.30 -5.10 5.06
C GLN A 90 -5.13 -4.12 5.23
N PHE A 91 -4.03 -4.34 4.51
CA PHE A 91 -2.90 -3.42 4.53
C PHE A 91 -3.33 -2.03 4.01
N GLN A 92 -4.01 -1.97 2.87
CA GLN A 92 -4.46 -0.70 2.28
C GLN A 92 -5.34 0.07 3.26
N THR A 93 -6.39 -0.55 3.79
CA THR A 93 -7.30 0.11 4.74
C THR A 93 -6.57 0.63 5.98
N ASN A 94 -5.72 -0.19 6.60
CA ASN A 94 -4.99 0.21 7.80
C ASN A 94 -3.97 1.33 7.51
N ALA A 95 -3.27 1.25 6.38
CA ALA A 95 -2.33 2.28 5.96
C ALA A 95 -3.03 3.62 5.71
N LEU A 96 -4.21 3.62 5.06
CA LEU A 96 -4.99 4.84 4.83
C LEU A 96 -5.51 5.46 6.13
N ILE A 97 -5.98 4.62 7.07
CA ILE A 97 -6.43 5.07 8.39
C ILE A 97 -5.28 5.71 9.16
N HIS A 98 -4.10 5.09 9.14
CA HIS A 98 -2.87 5.57 9.80
C HIS A 98 -2.38 6.89 9.22
N VAL A 99 -2.31 6.99 7.88
CA VAL A 99 -1.88 8.21 7.18
C VAL A 99 -2.78 9.41 7.49
N ALA A 100 -4.08 9.17 7.67
CA ALA A 100 -5.08 10.20 7.91
C ALA A 100 -5.57 10.27 9.36
N ASP A 101 -4.79 9.75 10.32
CA ASP A 101 -5.25 9.59 11.70
C ASP A 101 -5.79 10.89 12.33
N ASN A 102 -5.11 11.99 12.04
CA ASN A 102 -5.43 13.31 12.58
C ASN A 102 -6.37 14.15 11.69
N CYS A 103 -6.90 13.61 10.59
CA CYS A 103 -7.72 14.39 9.66
C CYS A 103 -8.84 13.56 9.02
N GLN A 104 -10.05 13.67 9.56
CA GLN A 104 -11.22 12.93 9.07
C GLN A 104 -11.53 13.22 7.59
N ASN A 105 -11.42 14.48 7.15
CA ASN A 105 -11.66 14.82 5.74
C ASN A 105 -10.67 14.11 4.81
N LEU A 106 -9.40 13.96 5.24
CA LEU A 106 -8.37 13.26 4.46
C LEU A 106 -8.65 11.76 4.43
N ARG A 107 -9.09 11.20 5.57
CA ARG A 107 -9.48 9.80 5.69
C ARG A 107 -10.63 9.47 4.74
N ASP A 108 -11.70 10.25 4.79
CA ASP A 108 -12.87 10.07 3.92
C ASP A 108 -12.49 10.19 2.44
N PHE A 109 -11.62 11.15 2.11
CA PHE A 109 -11.11 11.31 0.75
C PHE A 109 -10.29 10.11 0.28
N LEU A 110 -9.36 9.64 1.10
CA LEU A 110 -8.50 8.50 0.79
C LEU A 110 -9.31 7.21 0.61
N LEU A 111 -10.21 6.91 1.54
CA LEU A 111 -11.06 5.72 1.45
C LEU A 111 -11.98 5.77 0.22
N LYS A 112 -12.61 6.91 -0.06
CA LYS A 112 -13.42 7.06 -1.26
C LYS A 112 -12.61 6.83 -2.56
N ASN A 113 -11.41 7.41 -2.66
CA ASN A 113 -10.57 7.22 -3.84
C ASN A 113 -9.99 5.80 -3.92
N HIS A 114 -9.83 5.12 -2.79
CA HIS A 114 -9.47 3.71 -2.74
C HIS A 114 -10.57 2.84 -3.33
N ASP A 115 -11.82 3.05 -2.89
CA ASP A 115 -13.00 2.32 -3.37
C ASP A 115 -13.25 2.57 -4.87
N ASP A 116 -13.00 3.81 -5.33
CA ASP A 116 -13.07 4.20 -6.75
C ASP A 116 -11.90 3.64 -7.60
N GLY A 117 -10.91 2.96 -7.00
CA GLY A 117 -9.74 2.42 -7.70
C GLY A 117 -8.76 3.48 -8.23
N LYS A 118 -8.78 4.70 -7.68
CA LYS A 118 -7.98 5.85 -8.15
C LYS A 118 -6.61 5.97 -7.47
N LEU A 119 -6.39 5.20 -6.41
CA LEU A 119 -5.11 5.20 -5.70
C LEU A 119 -4.11 4.25 -6.36
N VAL A 120 -2.91 4.77 -6.60
CA VAL A 120 -1.75 4.03 -7.05
C VAL A 120 -0.82 3.81 -5.86
N TRP A 121 -0.41 2.57 -5.65
CA TRP A 121 0.47 2.18 -4.56
C TRP A 121 1.86 1.88 -5.10
N LEU A 122 2.85 2.62 -4.63
CA LEU A 122 4.26 2.39 -4.94
C LEU A 122 4.97 1.86 -3.68
N ALA A 123 5.84 0.87 -3.83
CA ALA A 123 6.53 0.23 -2.72
C ALA A 123 8.02 0.09 -3.01
N HIS A 124 8.86 0.21 -1.99
CA HIS A 124 10.31 0.04 -2.09
C HIS A 124 10.90 -0.55 -0.82
N ILE A 125 12.06 -1.20 -0.97
CA ILE A 125 12.89 -1.73 0.11
C ILE A 125 14.29 -1.18 -0.11
N LEU A 126 14.80 -0.45 0.88
CA LEU A 126 16.09 0.22 0.78
C LEU A 126 17.21 -0.79 0.48
N ASN A 127 18.06 -0.48 -0.50
CA ASN A 127 19.20 -1.31 -0.95
C ASN A 127 18.83 -2.71 -1.48
N HIS A 128 17.56 -2.98 -1.80
CA HIS A 128 17.15 -4.27 -2.37
C HIS A 128 17.40 -4.32 -3.90
N PRO A 129 17.92 -5.43 -4.46
CA PRO A 129 18.24 -5.52 -5.89
C PRO A 129 17.02 -5.30 -6.81
N ASN A 130 15.85 -5.83 -6.43
CA ASN A 130 14.63 -5.75 -7.24
C ASN A 130 13.64 -4.68 -6.78
N TYR A 131 13.83 -4.14 -5.57
CA TYR A 131 12.86 -3.24 -4.91
C TYR A 131 13.53 -1.97 -4.37
N GLY A 132 14.81 -1.74 -4.68
CA GLY A 132 15.54 -0.53 -4.30
C GLY A 132 15.01 0.73 -4.98
N VAL A 133 14.35 0.56 -6.13
CA VAL A 133 13.54 1.59 -6.79
C VAL A 133 12.07 1.28 -6.55
N ALA A 134 11.27 2.31 -6.36
CA ALA A 134 9.84 2.16 -6.11
C ALA A 134 9.12 1.46 -7.27
N VAL A 135 8.44 0.36 -6.97
CA VAL A 135 7.62 -0.44 -7.90
C VAL A 135 6.15 -0.25 -7.62
N LYS A 136 5.31 -0.38 -8.66
CA LYS A 136 3.84 -0.34 -8.49
C LYS A 136 3.33 -1.68 -7.97
N ILE A 137 2.46 -1.65 -6.96
CA ILE A 137 1.73 -2.82 -6.45
C ILE A 137 0.32 -2.78 -7.06
N ASN A 138 0.03 -3.65 -8.04
CA ASN A 138 -1.23 -3.63 -8.77
C ASN A 138 -2.31 -4.54 -8.15
N GLY A 139 -1.92 -5.41 -7.22
CA GLY A 139 -2.88 -6.32 -6.59
C GLY A 139 -2.26 -7.25 -5.55
N PRO A 140 -3.05 -8.21 -5.07
CA PRO A 140 -2.65 -9.08 -3.97
C PRO A 140 -1.38 -9.90 -4.23
N MET A 141 -1.17 -10.37 -5.46
CA MET A 141 0.02 -11.18 -5.78
C MET A 141 1.30 -10.35 -5.72
N ASP A 142 1.30 -9.13 -6.27
CA ASP A 142 2.42 -8.20 -6.18
C ASP A 142 2.74 -7.88 -4.71
N PHE A 143 1.70 -7.67 -3.90
CA PHE A 143 1.86 -7.41 -2.47
C PHE A 143 2.48 -8.59 -1.73
N VAL A 144 2.04 -9.83 -2.00
CA VAL A 144 2.63 -11.04 -1.39
C VAL A 144 4.10 -11.20 -1.76
N ASN A 145 4.45 -10.99 -3.03
CA ASN A 145 5.84 -11.05 -3.50
C ASN A 145 6.70 -9.98 -2.82
N PHE A 146 6.17 -8.76 -2.71
CA PHE A 146 6.84 -7.66 -2.03
C PHE A 146 6.99 -7.90 -0.53
N SER A 147 5.94 -8.38 0.16
CA SER A 147 5.97 -8.63 1.61
C SER A 147 6.95 -9.75 1.96
N ASN A 148 7.05 -10.78 1.12
CA ASN A 148 8.05 -11.83 1.30
C ASN A 148 9.47 -11.30 1.12
N ALA A 149 9.72 -10.47 0.10
CA ALA A 149 11.03 -9.86 -0.10
C ALA A 149 11.40 -8.89 1.03
N ALA A 150 10.42 -8.12 1.53
CA ALA A 150 10.61 -7.26 2.69
C ALA A 150 10.96 -8.06 3.95
N TYR A 151 10.34 -9.24 4.11
CA TYR A 151 10.67 -10.17 5.18
C TYR A 151 12.10 -10.74 5.04
N ASP A 152 12.51 -11.09 3.83
CA ASP A 152 13.84 -11.67 3.64
C ASP A 152 14.95 -10.58 3.72
N ALA A 153 14.60 -9.31 3.51
CA ALA A 153 15.52 -8.17 3.52
C ALA A 153 15.69 -7.49 4.89
N PHE A 154 15.21 -8.07 5.99
CA PHE A 154 15.42 -7.49 7.33
C PHE A 154 16.91 -7.17 7.58
N PRO A 155 17.26 -6.06 8.26
CA PRO A 155 16.42 -4.98 8.79
C PRO A 155 16.26 -3.79 7.85
N ALA A 156 16.23 -4.01 6.53
CA ALA A 156 16.08 -2.93 5.57
C ALA A 156 14.80 -2.12 5.80
N THR A 157 14.88 -0.81 5.54
CA THR A 157 13.72 0.07 5.59
C THR A 157 12.77 -0.23 4.44
N VAL A 158 11.49 -0.41 4.77
CA VAL A 158 10.41 -0.64 3.81
C VAL A 158 9.54 0.61 3.75
N GLY A 159 9.15 1.02 2.55
CA GLY A 159 8.26 2.17 2.41
C GLY A 159 7.23 2.03 1.30
N PHE A 160 6.05 2.58 1.57
CA PHE A 160 4.97 2.71 0.61
C PHE A 160 4.63 4.18 0.37
N LYS A 161 4.36 4.51 -0.88
CA LYS A 161 3.90 5.83 -1.30
C LYS A 161 2.56 5.68 -2.00
N ILE A 162 1.56 6.35 -1.46
CA ILE A 162 0.22 6.44 -2.05
C ILE A 162 0.22 7.63 -3.00
N THR A 163 -0.22 7.41 -4.23
CA THR A 163 -0.42 8.50 -5.16
C THR A 163 -1.71 8.32 -5.95
N MET A 164 -2.01 9.28 -6.81
CA MET A 164 -3.09 9.19 -7.76
C MET A 164 -2.48 9.43 -9.13
N ASP A 165 -3.08 8.84 -10.17
CA ASP A 165 -2.71 9.25 -11.53
C ASP A 165 -2.81 10.77 -11.61
N ASN A 166 -1.78 11.39 -12.18
CA ASN A 166 -1.66 12.84 -12.22
C ASN A 166 -2.82 13.39 -13.06
N SER A 167 -3.90 13.77 -12.39
CA SER A 167 -5.10 14.32 -13.03
C SER A 167 -4.80 15.61 -13.77
N THR A 168 -3.68 16.28 -13.47
CA THR A 168 -3.18 17.44 -14.22
C THR A 168 -2.66 17.03 -15.60
N VAL A 169 -2.00 15.88 -15.74
CA VAL A 169 -1.58 15.32 -17.04
C VAL A 169 -2.80 14.84 -17.81
N LEU A 170 -3.69 14.09 -17.16
CA LEU A 170 -4.94 13.64 -17.79
C LEU A 170 -5.83 14.82 -18.22
N ALA A 171 -5.96 15.86 -17.40
CA ALA A 171 -6.72 17.05 -17.75
C ALA A 171 -6.04 17.88 -18.85
N TYR A 172 -4.70 17.94 -18.86
CA TYR A 172 -3.95 18.57 -19.96
C TYR A 172 -4.14 17.82 -21.27
N GLU A 173 -4.05 16.48 -21.25
CA GLU A 173 -4.30 15.64 -22.42
C GLU A 173 -5.76 15.74 -22.90
N VAL A 174 -6.73 15.76 -21.99
CA VAL A 174 -8.15 15.98 -22.31
C VAL A 174 -8.37 17.36 -22.91
N ALA A 175 -7.75 18.40 -22.36
CA ALA A 175 -7.82 19.76 -22.90
C ALA A 175 -7.16 19.86 -24.28
N LEU A 176 -6.01 19.21 -24.51
CA LEU A 176 -5.38 19.12 -25.82
C LEU A 176 -6.29 18.42 -26.82
N ARG A 177 -6.88 17.28 -26.44
CA ARG A 177 -7.82 16.55 -27.30
C ARG A 177 -9.06 17.36 -27.63
N ALA A 178 -9.57 18.15 -26.68
CA ALA A 178 -10.69 19.06 -26.91
C ALA A 178 -10.31 20.19 -27.87
N GLN A 179 -9.14 20.82 -27.72
CA GLN A 179 -8.66 21.85 -28.63
C GLN A 179 -8.46 21.33 -30.07
N VAL A 180 -7.91 20.14 -30.24
CA VAL A 180 -7.75 19.52 -31.57
C VAL A 180 -9.10 19.25 -32.24
N ARG A 181 -10.13 18.90 -31.47
CA ARG A 181 -11.51 18.71 -31.97
C ARG A 181 -12.17 20.04 -32.36
N ASP A 182 -11.90 21.11 -31.63
CA ASP A 182 -12.50 22.43 -31.88
C ASP A 182 -11.87 23.12 -33.10
N VAL A 183 -10.55 22.95 -33.28
CA VAL A 183 -9.83 23.41 -34.48
C VAL A 183 -10.31 22.66 -35.73
N SER A 184 -10.48 21.34 -35.65
CA SER A 184 -11.00 20.57 -36.79
C SER A 184 -12.47 20.90 -37.15
N ALA A 185 -13.31 21.21 -36.16
CA ALA A 185 -14.70 21.65 -36.41
C ALA A 185 -14.77 23.04 -37.06
N THR A 186 -13.89 23.96 -36.66
CA THR A 186 -13.83 25.32 -37.23
C THR A 186 -13.23 25.34 -38.64
N GLU A 187 -12.27 24.47 -38.93
CA GLU A 187 -11.68 24.31 -40.27
C GLU A 187 -12.69 23.71 -41.27
N TYR A 188 -13.50 22.73 -40.85
CA TYR A 188 -14.61 22.19 -41.65
C TYR A 188 -15.66 23.26 -41.97
N MET A 189 -16.06 24.10 -41.01
CA MET A 189 -17.05 25.16 -41.25
C MET A 189 -16.50 26.26 -42.18
N SER A 190 -15.20 26.55 -42.12
CA SER A 190 -14.57 27.55 -43.00
C SER A 190 -14.53 27.09 -44.47
N GLN A 191 -14.30 25.80 -44.73
CA GLN A 191 -14.36 25.24 -46.09
C GLN A 191 -15.76 25.24 -46.70
N TYR A 192 -16.83 25.04 -45.90
CA TYR A 192 -18.21 25.11 -46.39
C TYR A 192 -18.66 26.55 -46.73
N LEU A 193 -18.17 27.56 -45.99
CA LEU A 193 -18.46 28.98 -46.25
C LEU A 193 -17.66 29.56 -47.44
N SER A 194 -16.57 28.90 -47.84
CA SER A 194 -15.76 29.29 -49.01
C SER A 194 -16.34 28.83 -50.35
N CYS A 195 -17.27 27.86 -50.36
CA CYS A 195 -17.88 27.33 -51.59
C CYS A 195 -19.24 27.96 -51.96
N THR A 196 -19.68 29.00 -51.23
CA THR A 196 -20.98 29.66 -51.46
C THR A 196 -20.88 31.10 -52.00
N LYS A 197 -19.78 31.43 -52.69
CA LYS A 197 -19.65 32.66 -53.47
C LYS A 197 -19.38 32.36 -54.94
#